data_AF-A0A8J5QHN0-F1
#
_entry.id   AF-A0A8J5QHN0-F1
#
_cell.length_a   1.000
_cell.length_b   1.000
_cell.length_c   1.000
_cell.angle_alpha   90.00
_cell.angle_beta   90.00
_cell.angle_gamma   90.00
#
_symmetry.space_group_name_H-M   'P 1'
#
loop_
_entity.id
_entity.type
_entity.pdbx_description
1 polymer ?
#
loop_
_entity_poly.entity_id
_entity_poly.type
_entity_poly.pdbx_seq_one_letter_code
_entity_poly.pdbx_strand_id
1 'polypeptide(L)'
;MSKFSCLVRFRALRGGIHYGEAGKSDSHSADSLIGRLVPVFHGKTPWDDDFVLTEELEEILEVLCPLPHVPIFWCVGLNYKQHAEEAKVSLSSSNPNGPMY
;
A
#
# COMPACT_ATOMS: atom_id res chain seq x y z
N MET A 1 16.48 -4.71 5.62
CA MET A 1 15.23 -4.36 4.91
C MET A 1 15.42 -4.57 3.43
N SER A 2 14.65 -5.47 2.83
CA SER A 2 14.68 -5.66 1.37
C SER A 2 14.14 -4.43 0.65
N LYS A 3 14.60 -4.27 -0.58
CA LYS A 3 14.16 -3.21 -1.48
C LYS A 3 13.11 -3.80 -2.42
N PHE A 4 12.00 -3.10 -2.55
CA PHE A 4 10.94 -3.40 -3.51
C PHE A 4 10.54 -2.11 -4.23
N SER A 5 9.97 -2.24 -5.43
CA SER A 5 9.43 -1.09 -6.17
C SER A 5 7.93 -0.93 -5.95
N CYS A 6 7.18 -2.03 -5.98
CA CYS A 6 5.78 -2.06 -5.60
C CYS A 6 5.45 -3.40 -4.96
N LEU A 7 5.15 -3.37 -3.67
CA LEU A 7 4.81 -4.56 -2.90
C LEU A 7 3.32 -4.84 -3.03
N VAL A 8 2.99 -6.05 -3.48
CA VAL A 8 1.61 -6.54 -3.54
C VAL A 8 1.42 -7.70 -2.58
N ARG A 9 0.38 -7.65 -1.76
CA ARG A 9 -0.09 -8.79 -0.96
C ARG A 9 -1.23 -9.46 -1.70
N PHE A 10 -1.17 -10.78 -1.89
CA PHE A 10 -2.16 -11.47 -2.68
C PHE A 10 -2.39 -12.90 -2.22
N ARG A 11 -3.55 -13.45 -2.56
CA ARG A 11 -3.78 -14.90 -2.54
C ARG A 11 -3.28 -15.48 -3.86
N ALA A 12 -2.44 -16.49 -3.80
CA ALA A 12 -1.94 -17.14 -5.00
C ALA A 12 -2.95 -18.15 -5.58
N LEU A 13 -2.90 -18.40 -6.89
CA LEU A 13 -3.77 -19.37 -7.56
C LEU A 13 -3.62 -20.79 -6.98
N ARG A 14 -2.39 -21.16 -6.60
CA ARG A 14 -2.08 -22.46 -5.96
C ARG A 14 -2.47 -22.52 -4.49
N GLY A 15 -3.07 -21.45 -3.97
CA GLY A 15 -3.36 -21.24 -2.56
C GLY A 15 -2.21 -20.56 -1.82
N GLY A 16 -2.45 -20.15 -0.58
CA GLY A 16 -1.47 -19.38 0.20
C GLY A 16 -1.61 -17.87 -0.01
N ILE A 17 -1.02 -17.12 0.93
CA ILE A 17 -0.95 -15.66 0.89
C ILE A 17 0.52 -15.28 0.83
N HIS A 18 0.87 -14.48 -0.17
CA HIS A 18 2.25 -14.09 -0.44
C HIS A 18 2.36 -12.57 -0.54
N TYR A 19 3.59 -12.11 -0.35
CA TYR A 19 4.04 -10.80 -0.77
C TYR A 19 4.85 -10.97 -2.05
N GLY A 20 4.59 -10.16 -3.08
CA GLY A 20 5.32 -10.19 -4.33
C GLY A 20 5.70 -8.82 -4.84
N GLU A 21 6.61 -8.80 -5.81
CA GLU A 21 7.06 -7.58 -6.49
C GLU A 21 6.24 -7.36 -7.77
N ALA A 22 5.35 -6.37 -7.74
CA ALA A 22 4.56 -5.98 -8.91
C ALA A 22 5.39 -5.19 -9.94
N GLY A 23 6.58 -4.72 -9.58
CA GLY A 23 7.45 -3.93 -10.44
C GLY A 23 7.01 -2.48 -10.56
N LYS A 24 7.79 -1.68 -11.29
CA LYS A 24 7.48 -0.29 -11.57
C LYS A 24 6.34 -0.19 -12.59
N SER A 25 5.38 0.67 -12.31
CA SER A 25 4.32 1.09 -13.24
C SER A 25 3.85 2.48 -12.83
N ASP A 26 3.33 3.25 -13.78
CA ASP A 26 2.65 4.52 -13.49
C ASP A 26 1.34 4.28 -12.72
N SER A 27 0.72 3.12 -12.92
CA SER A 27 -0.45 2.66 -12.18
C SER A 27 -0.57 1.14 -12.24
N HIS A 28 -0.86 0.53 -11.10
CA HIS A 28 -1.29 -0.88 -11.02
C HIS A 28 -2.78 -0.91 -10.68
N SER A 29 -3.56 -1.62 -11.48
CA SER A 29 -4.98 -1.93 -11.20
C SER A 29 -5.14 -3.40 -10.83
N ALA A 30 -6.25 -3.77 -10.19
CA ALA A 30 -6.57 -5.17 -9.92
C ALA A 30 -6.55 -6.02 -11.19
N ASP A 31 -7.17 -5.52 -12.28
CA ASP A 31 -7.20 -6.21 -13.58
C ASP A 31 -5.80 -6.40 -14.19
N SER A 32 -4.87 -5.49 -13.92
CA SER A 32 -3.48 -5.63 -14.40
C SER A 32 -2.64 -6.61 -13.58
N LEU A 33 -3.08 -6.93 -12.36
CA LEU A 33 -2.34 -7.78 -11.43
C LEU A 33 -2.87 -9.22 -11.40
N ILE A 34 -4.18 -9.42 -11.47
CA ILE A 34 -4.78 -10.76 -11.44
C ILE A 34 -4.31 -11.57 -12.67
N GLY A 35 -3.91 -12.82 -12.45
CA GLY A 35 -3.33 -13.72 -13.46
C GLY A 35 -1.85 -13.47 -13.75
N ARG A 36 -1.22 -12.46 -13.13
CA ARG A 36 0.20 -12.19 -13.34
C ARG A 36 1.06 -13.11 -12.47
N LEU A 37 2.12 -13.66 -13.07
CA LEU A 37 3.22 -14.31 -12.35
C LEU A 37 4.19 -13.25 -11.83
N VAL A 38 4.42 -13.23 -10.52
CA VAL A 38 5.34 -12.28 -9.86
C VAL A 38 6.30 -13.03 -8.93
N PRO A 39 7.54 -12.55 -8.79
CA PRO A 39 8.46 -13.10 -7.81
C PRO A 39 7.98 -12.78 -6.39
N VAL A 40 8.09 -13.76 -5.50
CA VAL A 40 7.60 -13.66 -4.13
C VAL A 40 8.73 -13.41 -3.13
N PHE A 41 8.39 -12.73 -2.05
CA PHE A 41 9.29 -12.52 -0.91
C PHE A 41 9.19 -13.70 0.07
N HIS A 42 10.33 -14.10 0.61
CA HIS A 42 10.42 -14.88 1.84
C HIS A 42 10.04 -14.00 3.05
N GLY A 43 9.67 -14.61 4.18
CA GLY A 43 9.19 -13.90 5.36
C GLY A 43 7.67 -13.71 5.38
N LYS A 44 7.11 -13.45 6.55
CA LYS A 44 5.66 -13.28 6.73
C LYS A 44 5.23 -11.84 6.54
N THR A 45 6.13 -10.89 6.82
CA THR A 45 5.84 -9.47 6.82
C THR A 45 7.02 -8.66 6.29
N PRO A 46 6.76 -7.45 5.74
CA PRO A 46 7.82 -6.63 5.15
C PRO A 46 8.90 -6.13 6.12
N TRP A 47 8.68 -6.28 7.43
CA TRP A 47 9.59 -5.85 8.49
C TRP A 47 10.39 -7.01 9.09
N ASP A 48 10.15 -8.26 8.67
CA ASP A 48 10.96 -9.39 9.11
C ASP A 48 12.40 -9.25 8.59
N ASP A 49 13.38 -9.69 9.39
CA ASP A 49 14.81 -9.59 9.02
C ASP A 49 15.17 -10.44 7.79
N ASP A 50 14.44 -11.53 7.58
CA ASP A 50 14.57 -12.45 6.46
C ASP A 50 13.61 -12.11 5.30
N PHE A 51 12.99 -10.93 5.32
CA PHE A 51 12.11 -10.49 4.24
C PHE A 51 12.93 -10.17 2.99
N VAL A 52 13.09 -11.13 2.08
CA VAL A 52 13.94 -11.03 0.88
C VAL A 52 13.24 -11.56 -0.36
N LEU A 53 13.48 -10.94 -1.51
CA LEU A 53 12.91 -11.40 -2.78
C LEU A 53 13.55 -12.73 -3.18
N THR A 54 12.72 -13.67 -3.59
CA THR A 54 13.15 -15.00 -4.06
C THR A 54 13.03 -15.10 -5.58
N GLU A 55 13.56 -16.18 -6.15
CA GLU A 55 13.36 -16.54 -7.56
C GLU A 55 12.03 -17.30 -7.78
N GLU A 56 11.31 -17.64 -6.71
CA GLU A 56 10.02 -18.33 -6.80
C GLU A 56 8.97 -17.37 -7.37
N LEU A 57 8.17 -17.89 -8.30
CA LEU A 57 7.08 -17.16 -8.95
C LEU A 57 5.73 -17.73 -8.50
N GLU A 58 4.80 -16.85 -8.15
CA GLU A 58 3.41 -17.22 -7.89
C GLU A 58 2.46 -16.38 -8.73
N GLU A 59 1.34 -16.99 -9.11
CA GLU A 59 0.29 -16.34 -9.90
C GLU A 59 -0.73 -15.69 -8.99
N ILE A 60 -1.03 -14.41 -9.22
CA ILE A 60 -1.99 -13.64 -8.43
C ILE A 60 -3.42 -14.08 -8.75
N LEU A 61 -4.12 -14.69 -7.80
CA LEU A 61 -5.56 -14.97 -7.92
C LEU A 61 -6.41 -13.79 -7.44
N GLU A 62 -6.02 -13.18 -6.32
CA GLU A 62 -6.76 -12.10 -5.67
C GLU A 62 -5.80 -11.12 -5.00
N VAL A 63 -5.91 -9.83 -5.31
CA VAL A 63 -5.17 -8.77 -4.63
C VAL A 63 -5.81 -8.49 -3.28
N LEU A 64 -5.01 -8.48 -2.21
CA LEU A 64 -5.44 -8.24 -0.85
C LEU A 64 -4.98 -6.85 -0.36
N CYS A 65 -5.52 -6.42 0.78
CA CYS A 65 -4.96 -5.27 1.50
C CYS A 65 -3.45 -5.48 1.73
N PRO A 66 -2.60 -4.47 1.47
CA PRO A 66 -1.14 -4.60 1.59
C PRO A 66 -0.69 -4.92 3.03
N LEU A 67 -1.44 -4.46 4.02
CA LEU A 67 -1.20 -4.77 5.43
C LEU A 67 -2.24 -5.78 5.93
N PRO A 68 -1.84 -6.92 6.53
CA PRO A 68 -2.76 -7.94 7.01
C PRO A 68 -3.56 -7.48 8.23
N HIS A 69 -3.00 -6.55 9.02
CA HIS A 69 -3.59 -6.02 10.23
C HIS A 69 -3.00 -4.63 10.50
N VAL A 70 -3.85 -3.69 10.91
CA VAL A 70 -3.46 -2.34 11.31
C VAL A 70 -4.22 -2.02 12.61
N PRO A 71 -3.52 -1.77 13.73
CA PRO A 71 -4.20 -1.55 15.02
C PRO A 71 -4.92 -0.20 15.08
N ILE A 72 -4.45 0.81 14.33
CA ILE A 72 -4.99 2.18 14.34
C ILE A 72 -4.96 2.73 12.91
N PHE A 73 -6.09 3.22 12.42
CA PHE A 73 -6.16 4.03 11.20
C PHE A 73 -6.16 5.51 11.60
N TRP A 74 -5.00 6.16 11.48
CA TRP A 74 -4.88 7.60 11.74
C TRP A 74 -5.13 8.39 10.46
N CYS A 75 -6.27 9.07 10.38
CA CYS A 75 -6.72 9.77 9.18
C CYS A 75 -6.68 11.29 9.37
N VAL A 76 -6.29 12.02 8.32
CA VAL A 76 -6.37 13.49 8.26
C VAL A 76 -7.46 13.87 7.26
N GLY A 77 -8.57 14.42 7.75
CA GLY A 77 -9.64 14.94 6.91
C GLY A 77 -9.28 16.30 6.31
N LEU A 78 -9.92 16.65 5.18
CA LEU A 78 -9.83 17.97 4.55
C LEU A 78 -8.41 18.41 4.16
N ASN A 79 -7.52 17.46 3.87
CA ASN A 79 -6.14 17.72 3.48
C ASN A 79 -5.98 18.21 2.02
N TYR A 80 -7.09 18.53 1.36
CA TYR A 80 -7.16 19.09 0.01
C TYR A 80 -8.14 20.25 0.02
N LYS A 81 -7.67 21.43 -0.42
CA LYS A 81 -8.43 22.68 -0.37
C LYS A 81 -9.79 22.56 -1.06
N GLN A 82 -9.82 22.02 -2.28
CA GLN A 82 -11.05 21.83 -3.04
C GLN A 82 -12.05 20.91 -2.31
N HIS A 83 -11.57 19.82 -1.71
CA HIS A 83 -12.44 18.93 -0.93
C HIS A 83 -13.04 19.67 0.28
N ALA A 84 -12.28 20.54 0.94
CA ALA A 84 -12.80 21.35 2.05
C ALA A 84 -13.88 22.35 1.60
N GLU A 85 -13.69 22.96 0.42
CA GLU A 85 -14.68 23.85 -0.20
C GLU A 85 -15.97 23.09 -0.57
N GLU A 86 -15.86 21.92 -1.20
CA GLU A 86 -16.99 21.05 -1.53
C GLU A 86 -17.75 20.58 -0.27
N ALA A 87 -17.01 20.28 0.80
CA ALA A 87 -17.57 19.90 2.09
C ALA A 87 -18.15 21.10 2.88
N LYS A 88 -18.08 22.33 2.35
CA LYS A 88 -18.51 23.59 2.99
C LYS A 88 -17.88 23.82 4.35
N VAL A 89 -16.68 23.29 4.57
CA VAL A 89 -15.94 23.50 5.80
C VAL A 89 -15.16 24.79 5.68
N SER A 90 -15.45 25.75 6.55
CA SER A 90 -14.62 26.94 6.69
C SER A 90 -13.27 26.54 7.26
N LEU A 91 -12.27 26.38 6.37
CA LEU A 91 -10.89 26.29 6.80
C LEU A 91 -10.57 27.61 7.51
N SER A 92 -10.46 27.57 8.84
CA SER A 92 -9.98 28.72 9.59
C SER A 92 -8.58 29.03 9.06
N SER A 93 -8.43 30.16 8.38
CA SER A 93 -7.11 30.67 8.04
C SER A 93 -6.30 30.74 9.33
N SER A 94 -5.08 30.21 9.31
CA SER A 94 -4.12 30.41 10.38
C SER A 94 -4.16 31.89 10.77
N ASN A 95 -4.39 32.16 12.05
CA ASN A 95 -4.21 33.50 12.58
C ASN A 95 -2.76 33.89 12.25
N PRO A 96 -2.49 34.90 11.40
CA PRO A 96 -1.13 35.31 11.10
C PRO A 96 -0.37 35.84 12.33
N ASN A 97 -1.06 35.98 13.48
CA ASN A 97 -0.52 36.38 14.77
C ASN A 97 -0.63 35.30 15.86
N GLY A 98 -0.82 34.02 15.51
CA GLY A 98 -0.76 32.93 16.49
C GLY A 98 0.65 32.81 17.09
N PRO A 99 0.82 32.55 18.40
CA PRO A 99 2.14 32.43 18.98
C PRO A 99 2.89 31.26 18.32
N MET A 100 4.09 31.55 17.82
CA MET A 100 5.07 30.55 17.40
C MET A 100 5.50 29.78 18.66
N TYR A 101 5.07 28.53 18.79
CA TYR A 101 5.65 27.55 19.70
C TYR A 101 6.31 26.45 18.89
#